data_AF-A0A528CRU1-F1
#
_entry.id   AF-A0A528CRU1-F1
#
_cell.length_a   1.000
_cell.length_b   1.000
_cell.length_c   1.000
_cell.angle_alpha   90.00
_cell.angle_beta   90.00
_cell.angle_gamma   90.00
#
_symmetry.space_group_name_H-M   'P 1'
#
loop_
_entity.id
_entity.type
_entity.pdbx_description
1 polymer ?
#
loop_
_entity_poly.entity_id
_entity_poly.type
_entity_poly.pdbx_seq_one_letter_code
_entity_poly.pdbx_strand_id
1 'polypeptide(L)'
;GQSTDEADFQFHLAIATATNNARFKAFLEHIGRRMIPRVKFKTMMGGVDPLPNRDHPILEEHREIADAILARDPEKAREAMRRHLVTGIKRYRALT
;
A
#
# COMPACT_ATOMS: atom_id res chain seq x y z
N GLY A 1 3.94 9.26 -17.02
CA GLY A 1 4.55 9.12 -15.68
C GLY A 1 4.71 7.64 -15.36
N GLN A 2 5.78 7.25 -14.68
CA GLN A 2 5.97 5.87 -14.22
C GLN A 2 4.81 5.44 -13.31
N SER A 3 4.44 4.17 -13.38
CA SER A 3 3.31 3.65 -12.61
C SER A 3 3.71 3.55 -11.13
N THR A 4 2.99 4.25 -10.26
CA THR A 4 3.22 4.33 -8.80
C THR A 4 2.92 3.03 -8.05
N ASP A 5 2.34 2.03 -8.73
CA ASP A 5 2.01 0.73 -8.16
C ASP A 5 3.22 -0.15 -7.88
N GLU A 6 4.27 -0.10 -8.70
CA GLU A 6 5.51 -0.84 -8.40
C GLU A 6 6.16 -0.28 -7.12
N ALA A 7 6.23 1.04 -6.99
CA ALA A 7 6.79 1.69 -5.81
C ALA A 7 6.02 1.34 -4.53
N ASP A 8 4.68 1.29 -4.61
CA ASP A 8 3.80 0.87 -3.52
C ASP A 8 4.08 -0.59 -3.09
N PHE A 9 4.19 -1.51 -4.06
CA PHE A 9 4.50 -2.91 -3.78
C PHE A 9 5.86 -3.06 -3.09
N GLN A 10 6.89 -2.38 -3.61
CA GLN A 10 8.24 -2.43 -3.06
C GLN A 10 8.29 -1.84 -1.64
N PHE A 11 7.51 -0.80 -1.35
CA PHE A 11 7.41 -0.24 0.00
C PHE A 11 6.90 -1.28 1.01
N HIS A 12 5.80 -1.97 0.70
CA HIS A 12 5.26 -3.02 1.56
C HIS A 12 6.23 -4.20 1.71
N LEU A 13 6.88 -4.60 0.62
CA LEU A 13 7.85 -5.70 0.63
C LEU A 13 9.08 -5.36 1.49
N ALA A 14 9.54 -4.11 1.48
CA ALA A 14 10.65 -3.65 2.31
C ALA A 14 10.31 -3.74 3.80
N ILE A 15 9.12 -3.28 4.20
CA ILE A 15 8.65 -3.40 5.60
C ILE A 15 8.57 -4.87 6.02
N ALA A 16 8.01 -5.73 5.17
CA ALA A 16 7.90 -7.15 5.47
C ALA A 16 9.27 -7.84 5.57
N THR A 17 10.21 -7.48 4.71
CA THR A 17 11.59 -7.97 4.76
C THR A 17 12.27 -7.55 6.07
N ALA A 18 12.03 -6.31 6.52
CA ALA A 18 12.57 -5.78 7.77
C ALA A 18 12.02 -6.47 9.03
N THR A 19 10.87 -7.15 8.95
CA THR A 19 10.30 -7.89 10.10
C THR A 19 11.06 -9.17 10.44
N ASN A 20 12.02 -9.59 9.60
CA ASN A 20 12.72 -10.88 9.68
C ASN A 20 11.76 -12.09 9.73
N ASN A 21 10.55 -11.94 9.19
CA ASN A 21 9.54 -12.98 9.10
C ASN A 21 9.41 -13.47 7.65
N ALA A 22 10.14 -14.53 7.33
CA ALA A 22 10.16 -15.11 5.99
C ALA A 22 8.77 -15.52 5.47
N ARG A 23 7.86 -15.95 6.36
CA ARG A 23 6.49 -16.31 5.97
C ARG A 23 5.67 -15.11 5.55
N PHE A 24 5.83 -13.98 6.25
CA PHE A 24 5.11 -12.76 5.91
C PHE A 24 5.59 -12.17 4.57
N LYS A 25 6.90 -12.17 4.33
CA LYS A 25 7.49 -11.82 3.04
C LYS A 25 6.96 -12.72 1.91
N ALA A 26 7.07 -14.04 2.07
CA ALA A 26 6.63 -14.99 1.05
C ALA A 26 5.13 -14.88 0.75
N PHE A 27 4.31 -14.60 1.77
CA PHE A 27 2.88 -14.34 1.59
C PHE A 27 2.61 -13.11 0.71
N LEU A 28 3.31 -12.00 0.96
CA LEU A 28 3.17 -10.79 0.15
C LEU A 28 3.66 -11.00 -1.30
N GLU A 29 4.78 -11.70 -1.48
CA GLU A 29 5.30 -12.06 -2.80
C GLU A 29 4.31 -12.95 -3.57
N HIS A 30 3.67 -13.90 -2.89
CA HIS A 30 2.69 -14.80 -3.49
C HIS A 30 1.43 -14.07 -3.96
N ILE A 31 0.92 -13.10 -3.19
CA ILE A 31 -0.20 -12.25 -3.65
C ILE A 31 0.26 -11.36 -4.80
N GLY A 32 1.52 -10.91 -4.75
CA GLY A 32 2.15 -10.06 -5.75
C GLY A 32 1.41 -8.73 -5.95
N ARG A 33 1.54 -8.16 -7.15
CA ARG A 33 0.93 -6.86 -7.50
C ARG A 33 -0.59 -6.82 -7.41
N ARG A 34 -1.26 -7.98 -7.33
CA ARG A 34 -2.72 -8.05 -7.10
C ARG A 34 -3.13 -7.61 -5.71
N MET A 35 -2.20 -7.49 -4.76
CA MET A 35 -2.47 -6.93 -3.45
C MET A 35 -2.87 -5.46 -3.55
N ILE A 36 -2.28 -4.73 -4.50
CA ILE A 36 -2.54 -3.31 -4.69
C ILE A 36 -3.92 -3.17 -5.31
N PRO A 37 -4.88 -2.54 -4.61
CA PRO A 37 -6.26 -2.45 -5.09
C PRO A 37 -6.34 -1.77 -6.48
N ARG A 38 -5.46 -0.81 -6.76
CA ARG A 38 -5.34 -0.15 -8.07
C ARG A 38 -5.18 -1.12 -9.24
N VAL A 39 -4.34 -2.16 -9.10
CA VAL A 39 -4.08 -3.12 -10.17
C VAL A 39 -5.34 -3.93 -10.46
N LYS A 40 -6.06 -4.37 -9.43
CA LYS A 40 -7.36 -5.03 -9.57
C LYS A 40 -8.40 -4.12 -10.25
N PHE A 41 -8.54 -2.88 -9.77
CA PHE A 41 -9.55 -1.95 -10.30
C PHE A 41 -9.24 -1.48 -11.73
N LYS A 42 -7.99 -1.19 -12.07
CA LYS A 42 -7.58 -0.87 -13.45
C LYS A 42 -7.88 -2.02 -14.41
N THR A 43 -7.67 -3.26 -13.96
CA THR A 43 -8.00 -4.46 -14.74
C THR A 43 -9.52 -4.60 -14.93
N MET A 44 -10.31 -4.33 -13.89
CA MET A 44 -11.78 -4.38 -13.94
C MET A 44 -12.41 -3.25 -14.78
N MET A 45 -11.84 -2.05 -14.77
CA MET A 45 -12.36 -0.85 -15.46
C MET A 45 -11.76 -0.65 -16.87
N GLY A 46 -11.28 -1.71 -17.52
CA GLY A 46 -10.81 -1.65 -18.91
C GLY A 46 -9.56 -0.77 -19.12
N GLY A 47 -8.70 -0.63 -18.11
CA GLY A 47 -7.46 0.15 -18.18
C GLY A 47 -7.58 1.60 -17.73
N VAL A 48 -8.78 2.09 -17.44
CA VAL A 48 -9.03 3.45 -16.92
C VAL A 48 -8.76 3.48 -15.43
N ASP A 49 -8.03 4.50 -14.97
CA ASP A 49 -7.77 4.73 -13.55
C ASP A 49 -8.92 5.58 -12.95
N PRO A 50 -9.76 5.02 -12.08
CA PRO A 50 -10.98 5.69 -11.62
C PRO A 50 -10.75 6.80 -10.58
N LEU A 51 -9.51 7.01 -10.10
CA LEU A 51 -9.20 7.96 -9.01
C LEU A 51 -8.03 8.90 -9.36
N PRO A 52 -8.23 9.92 -10.18
CA PRO A 52 -7.21 10.94 -10.38
C PRO A 52 -6.80 11.59 -9.04
N ASN A 53 -5.51 11.91 -8.88
CA ASN A 53 -4.94 12.66 -7.74
C ASN A 53 -4.84 11.97 -6.36
N ARG A 54 -5.01 10.65 -6.27
CA ARG A 54 -4.82 9.92 -4.99
C ARG A 54 -3.36 9.65 -4.60
N ASP A 55 -2.41 9.86 -5.50
CA ASP A 55 -1.01 9.50 -5.26
C ASP A 55 -0.42 10.35 -4.11
N HIS A 56 -0.77 11.64 -4.05
CA HIS A 56 -0.27 12.53 -2.99
C HIS A 56 -0.69 12.10 -1.58
N PRO A 57 -1.99 11.84 -1.28
CA PRO A 57 -2.38 11.37 0.04
C PRO A 57 -1.81 9.99 0.39
N ILE A 58 -1.64 9.09 -0.58
CA ILE A 58 -0.99 7.78 -0.34
C ILE A 58 0.48 7.95 0.03
N LEU A 59 1.20 8.86 -0.64
CA LEU A 59 2.59 9.16 -0.31
C LEU A 59 2.74 9.73 1.10
N GLU A 60 1.83 10.61 1.53
CA GLU A 60 1.78 11.10 2.92
C GLU A 60 1.51 9.95 3.90
N GLU A 61 0.54 9.08 3.62
CA GLU A 61 0.27 7.89 4.43
C GLU A 61 1.52 6.98 4.56
N HIS A 62 2.26 6.77 3.47
CA HIS A 62 3.52 6.00 3.49
C HIS A 62 4.61 6.68 4.30
N ARG A 63 4.73 8.00 4.19
CA ARG A 63 5.70 8.78 4.94
C ARG A 63 5.44 8.66 6.44
N GLU A 64 4.18 8.78 6.87
CA GLU A 64 3.81 8.60 8.28
C GLU A 64 4.20 7.20 8.82
N ILE A 65 4.01 6.15 8.02
CA ILE A 65 4.41 4.79 8.38
C ILE A 65 5.94 4.71 8.49
N ALA A 66 6.67 5.21 7.50
CA ALA A 66 8.13 5.18 7.48
C ALA A 66 8.72 5.96 8.65
N ASP A 67 8.21 7.15 8.94
CA ASP A 67 8.64 8.00 10.06
C ASP A 67 8.40 7.32 11.40
N ALA A 68 7.27 6.62 11.58
CA ALA A 68 6.98 5.85 12.79
C ALA A 68 7.93 4.65 12.96
N ILE A 69 8.26 3.94 11.86
CA ILE A 69 9.24 2.85 11.87
C ILE A 69 10.63 3.38 12.22
N LEU A 70 11.05 4.49 11.62
CA LEU A 70 12.34 5.15 11.89
C LEU A 70 12.46 5.61 13.34
N ALA A 71 11.36 6.14 13.90
CA ALA A 71 11.26 6.51 15.31
C ALA A 71 11.22 5.30 16.27
N ARG A 72 11.19 4.06 15.74
CA ARG A 72 11.04 2.82 16.52
C ARG A 72 9.78 2.81 17.38
N ASP A 73 8.70 3.40 16.88
CA ASP A 73 7.40 3.43 17.54
C ASP A 73 6.45 2.39 16.88
N PRO A 74 6.38 1.15 17.42
CA PRO A 74 5.59 0.09 16.82
C PRO A 74 4.08 0.34 16.91
N GLU A 75 3.62 1.07 17.93
CA GLU A 75 2.19 1.39 18.09
C GLU A 75 1.75 2.38 17.02
N LYS A 76 2.52 3.46 16.84
CA LYS A 76 2.26 4.46 15.81
C LYS A 76 2.38 3.89 14.40
N ALA A 77 3.38 3.04 14.14
CA ALA A 77 3.54 2.37 12.85
C ALA A 77 2.34 1.46 12.54
N ARG A 78 1.85 0.72 13.54
CA ARG A 78 0.68 -0.14 13.42
C ARG A 78 -0.59 0.67 13.16
N GLU A 79 -0.78 1.77 13.87
CA GLU A 79 -1.92 2.65 13.67
C GLU A 79 -1.92 3.28 12.27
N ALA A 80 -0.78 3.82 11.84
CA ALA A 80 -0.60 4.43 10.52
C ALA A 80 -0.86 3.42 9.40
N MET A 81 -0.30 2.21 9.49
CA MET A 81 -0.55 1.13 8.51
C MET A 81 -2.03 0.72 8.48
N ARG A 82 -2.67 0.60 9.65
CA ARG A 82 -4.12 0.29 9.71
C ARG A 82 -4.94 1.38 9.03
N ARG A 83 -4.65 2.65 9.32
CA ARG A 83 -5.32 3.80 8.71
C ARG A 83 -5.13 3.79 7.19
N HIS A 84 -3.91 3.61 6.71
CA HIS A 84 -3.59 3.48 5.28
C HIS A 84 -4.43 2.40 4.59
N LEU A 85 -4.46 1.17 5.14
CA LEU A 85 -5.24 0.07 4.55
C LEU A 85 -6.76 0.34 4.56
N VAL A 86 -7.30 0.86 5.66
CA VAL A 86 -8.73 1.17 5.77
C VAL A 86 -9.13 2.31 4.83
N THR A 87 -8.33 3.37 4.76
CA THR A 87 -8.54 4.49 3.84
C THR A 87 -8.46 4.01 2.39
N GLY A 88 -7.49 3.17 2.06
CA GLY A 88 -7.41 2.49 0.77
C GLY A 88 -8.69 1.73 0.44
N ILE A 89 -9.15 0.83 1.31
CA ILE A 89 -10.39 0.06 1.10
C ILE A 89 -11.60 0.98 0.89
N LYS A 90 -11.77 2.02 1.73
CA LYS A 90 -12.88 2.98 1.59
C LYS A 90 -12.85 3.71 0.26
N ARG A 91 -11.67 4.17 -0.16
CA ARG A 91 -11.45 4.91 -1.42
C ARG A 91 -11.88 4.08 -2.63
N TYR A 92 -11.61 2.77 -2.60
CA TYR A 92 -11.99 1.84 -3.67
C TYR A 92 -13.45 1.36 -3.59
N ARG A 93 -14.01 1.19 -2.38
CA ARG A 93 -15.44 0.88 -2.22
C ARG A 93 -16.34 1.99 -2.75
N ALA A 94 -15.94 3.26 -2.64
CA ALA A 94 -16.70 4.39 -3.16
C ALA A 94 -16.82 4.43 -4.70
N LEU A 95 -16.09 3.55 -5.42
CA LEU A 95 -16.14 3.43 -6.88
C LEU A 95 -17.08 2.34 -7.39
N THR A 96 -17.69 1.58 -6.47
CA THR A 96 -18.59 0.44 -6.76
C THR A 96 -19.98 0.81 -6.31
#